data_AF-A0A848WNH6-F1
#
_entry.id   AF-A0A848WNH6-F1
#
_cell.length_a   1.000
_cell.length_b   1.000
_cell.length_c   1.000
_cell.angle_alpha   90.00
_cell.angle_beta   90.00
_cell.angle_gamma   90.00
#
_symmetry.space_group_name_H-M   'P 1'
#
loop_
_entity.id
_entity.type
_entity.pdbx_description
1 polymer ?
#
loop_
_entity_poly.entity_id
_entity_poly.type
_entity_poly.pdbx_seq_one_letter_code
_entity_poly.pdbx_strand_id
1 'polypeptide(L)' 'MKAWIIAVLAAFSLQACVEEGTYPLTGEECSEDDPVLDMDAADCTIPGSGI' A
#
# COMPACT_ATOMS: atom_id res chain seq x y z
N MET A 1 25.19 -17.62 -3.83
CA MET A 1 24.06 -18.23 -3.08
C MET A 1 23.57 -17.42 -1.86
N LYS A 2 24.11 -16.24 -1.50
CA LYS A 2 23.57 -15.44 -0.37
C LYS A 2 22.72 -14.23 -0.79
N ALA A 3 23.00 -13.61 -1.94
CA ALA A 3 22.33 -12.37 -2.37
C ALA A 3 20.83 -12.54 -2.67
N TRP A 4 20.42 -13.69 -3.22
CA TRP A 4 19.01 -13.95 -3.52
C TRP A 4 18.15 -14.08 -2.25
N ILE A 5 18.71 -14.55 -1.13
CA ILE A 5 18.02 -14.62 0.15
C ILE A 5 17.68 -13.22 0.67
N ILE A 6 18.62 -12.28 0.53
CA ILE A 6 18.40 -10.87 0.92
C ILE A 6 17.33 -10.23 0.03
N ALA A 7 17.37 -10.47 -1.29
CA ALA A 7 16.37 -9.93 -2.21
C ALA A 7 14.95 -10.45 -1.92
N VAL A 8 14.82 -11.74 -1.60
CA VAL A 8 13.54 -12.34 -1.23
C VAL A 8 13.02 -11.75 0.09
N LEU A 9 13.87 -11.65 1.12
CA LEU A 9 13.49 -11.06 2.40
C LEU A 9 13.07 -9.58 2.27
N ALA A 10 13.77 -8.82 1.43
CA ALA A 10 13.41 -7.44 1.14
C ALA A 10 12.02 -7.36 0.48
N ALA A 11 11.73 -8.19 -0.53
CA ALA A 11 10.42 -8.20 -1.18
C ALA A 11 9.27 -8.52 -0.22
N PHE A 12 9.45 -9.49 0.70
CA PHE A 12 8.43 -9.82 1.70
C PHE A 12 8.20 -8.70 2.71
N SER A 13 9.22 -7.89 3.04
CA SER A 13 9.06 -6.77 3.97
C SER A 13 8.20 -5.61 3.43
N LEU A 14 8.01 -5.51 2.11
CA LEU A 14 7.15 -4.49 1.51
C LEU A 14 5.65 -4.83 1.59
N GLN A 15 5.28 -6.10 1.81
CA GLN A 15 3.88 -6.52 1.87
C GLN A 15 3.20 -6.15 3.20
N ALA A 16 3.97 -5.83 4.24
CA ALA A 16 3.46 -5.55 5.59
C ALA A 16 3.12 -4.06 5.84
N CYS A 17 3.11 -3.23 4.80
CA CYS A 17 2.98 -1.78 4.94
C CYS A 17 1.56 -1.24 4.89
N VAL A 18 0.55 -2.05 4.52
CA VAL A 18 -0.84 -1.61 4.53
C VAL A 18 -1.73 -2.68 5.15
N GLU A 19 -2.51 -2.30 6.15
CA GLU A 19 -3.53 -3.13 6.77
C GLU A 19 -4.88 -2.79 6.13
N GLU A 20 -5.56 -3.80 5.58
CA GLU A 20 -6.83 -3.60 4.89
C GLU A 20 -7.93 -3.18 5.88
N GLY A 21 -8.85 -2.32 5.45
CA GLY A 21 -9.99 -1.89 6.26
C GLY A 21 -9.69 -0.82 7.31
N THR A 22 -8.45 -0.32 7.38
CA THR A 22 -8.10 0.81 8.26
C THR A 22 -7.34 1.91 7.51
N TYR A 23 -7.46 3.14 8.00
CA TYR A 23 -6.72 4.29 7.48
C TYR A 23 -5.21 4.15 7.78
N PRO A 24 -4.32 4.20 6.77
CA PRO A 24 -2.90 3.88 6.95
C PRO A 24 -2.11 4.87 7.81
N LEU A 25 -2.64 6.08 8.04
CA LEU A 25 -1.98 7.11 8.86
C LEU A 25 -2.51 7.19 10.29
N THR A 26 -3.81 6.94 10.49
CA THR A 26 -4.47 7.10 11.80
C THR A 26 -4.81 5.77 12.47
N GLY A 27 -4.94 4.69 11.69
CA GLY A 27 -5.38 3.37 12.15
C GLY A 27 -6.88 3.31 12.48
N GLU A 28 -7.65 4.31 12.07
CA GLU A 28 -9.11 4.30 12.24
C GLU A 28 -9.76 3.27 11.31
N GLU A 29 -10.84 2.62 11.76
CA GLU A 29 -11.61 1.66 10.96
C GLU A 29 -12.37 2.38 9.83
N CYS A 30 -12.36 1.79 8.63
CA CYS A 30 -13.18 2.24 7.52
C CYS A 30 -14.66 1.93 7.77
N SER A 31 -15.55 2.84 7.38
CA SER A 31 -16.99 2.59 7.33
C SER A 31 -17.37 1.67 6.15
N GLU A 32 -18.50 0.97 6.23
CA GLU A 32 -18.98 0.09 5.13
C GLU A 32 -19.16 0.85 3.81
N ASP A 33 -19.64 2.09 3.86
CA ASP A 33 -19.84 2.95 2.69
C ASP A 33 -18.66 3.93 2.43
N ASP A 34 -17.49 3.66 2.99
CA ASP A 34 -16.34 4.55 2.86
C ASP A 34 -15.74 4.49 1.44
N PRO A 35 -15.64 5.62 0.71
CA PRO A 35 -15.10 5.63 -0.65
C PRO A 35 -13.64 5.18 -0.73
N VAL A 36 -12.91 5.17 0.38
CA VAL A 36 -11.53 4.65 0.44
C VAL A 36 -11.48 3.15 0.15
N LEU A 37 -12.55 2.40 0.38
CA LEU A 37 -12.61 0.95 0.10
C LEU A 37 -12.52 0.63 -1.41
N ASP A 38 -13.00 1.53 -2.25
CA ASP A 38 -12.98 1.39 -3.71
C ASP A 38 -11.84 2.20 -4.36
N MET A 39 -10.99 2.87 -3.56
CA MET A 39 -9.95 3.77 -4.06
C MET A 39 -8.64 3.03 -4.32
N ASP A 40 -8.17 3.04 -5.57
CA ASP A 40 -6.88 2.46 -5.94
C ASP A 40 -5.78 3.54 -5.98
N ALA A 41 -4.53 3.14 -5.75
CA ALA A 41 -3.39 4.05 -5.88
C ALA A 41 -3.28 4.66 -7.30
N ALA A 42 -3.77 3.97 -8.33
CA ALA A 42 -3.84 4.45 -9.69
C ALA A 42 -4.84 5.62 -9.88
N ASP A 43 -5.84 5.76 -9.00
CA ASP A 43 -6.79 6.88 -9.03
C ASP A 43 -6.12 8.19 -8.59
N CYS A 44 -5.01 8.09 -7.85
CA CYS A 44 -4.19 9.24 -7.48
C CYS A 44 -3.33 9.69 -8.68
N THR A 45 -3.92 10.43 -9.61
CA THR A 45 -3.15 11.10 -10.65
C THR A 45 -2.38 12.27 -10.04
N ILE A 46 -1.07 12.12 -9.84
CA ILE A 46 -0.19 13.26 -9.53
C ILE A 46 -0.07 14.09 -10.83
N PRO A 47 -0.62 15.31 -10.90
CA PRO A 47 -0.51 16.12 -12.11
C PRO A 47 0.97 16.43 -12.37
N GLY A 48 1.48 15.96 -13.51
CA GLY A 48 2.88 16.18 -13.91
C GLY A 48 3.86 15.07 -13.56
N SER A 49 3.43 13.94 -12.95
CA SER A 49 4.28 12.75 -12.81
C SER A 49 4.26 11.92 -14.10
N GLY A 50 4.60 12.55 -15.21
CA GLY A 50 4.98 11.85 -16.43
C GLY A 50 6.47 11.54 -16.37
N ILE A 51 6.89 10.61 -15.53
CA ILE A 51 8.19 9.91 -15.54
C ILE A 51 8.05 8.52 -14.94
#